data_AF-A0A0R3T4I3-F1
#
_entry.id   AF-A0A0R3T4I3-F1
#
_cell.length_a   1.000
_cell.length_b   1.000
_cell.length_c   1.000
_cell.angle_alpha   90.00
_cell.angle_beta   90.00
_cell.angle_gamma   90.00
#
_symmetry.space_group_name_H-M   'P 1'
#
loop_
_entity.id
_entity.type
_entity.pdbx_description
1 polymer ?
#
loop_
_entity_poly.entity_id
_entity_poly.type
_entity_poly.pdbx_seq_one_letter_code
_entity_poly.pdbx_strand_id
1 'polypeptide(L)'
;MVNKRLTWFLETNSILRSKEGGFGPQRSTNQQVATFSQHFKDAFDARNILLAVFFSLDARNTLTAVFVGFKSAYDLVWKEKLIENAKIGIKHNMLN
;
A
#
# COMPACT_ATOMS: atom_id res chain seq x y z
N MET A 1 18.95 6.64 -12.82
CA MET A 1 18.78 5.39 -13.61
C MET A 1 18.35 4.23 -12.72
N VAL A 2 18.96 4.09 -11.54
CA VAL A 2 18.61 3.10 -10.49
C VAL A 2 17.12 3.09 -10.13
N ASN A 3 16.53 4.24 -9.76
CA ASN A 3 15.14 4.30 -9.33
C ASN A 3 14.17 3.79 -10.40
N LYS A 4 14.37 4.14 -11.67
CA LYS A 4 13.51 3.66 -12.77
C LYS A 4 13.54 2.14 -12.91
N ARG A 5 14.73 1.54 -12.82
CA ARG A 5 14.91 0.08 -12.93
C ARG A 5 14.33 -0.65 -11.72
N LEU A 6 14.53 -0.08 -10.53
CA LEU A 6 13.97 -0.61 -9.30
C LEU A 6 12.44 -0.52 -9.31
N THR A 7 11.86 0.62 -9.68
CA THR A 7 10.41 0.79 -9.87
C THR A 7 9.87 -0.23 -10.87
N TRP A 8 10.49 -0.35 -12.04
CA TRP A 8 10.08 -1.33 -13.06
C TRP A 8 10.11 -2.78 -12.53
N PHE A 9 11.17 -3.15 -11.80
CA PHE A 9 11.30 -4.48 -11.21
C PHE A 9 10.20 -4.74 -10.15
N LEU A 10 9.98 -3.77 -9.26
CA LEU A 10 8.99 -3.88 -8.19
C LEU A 10 7.55 -3.95 -8.73
N GLU A 11 7.24 -3.20 -9.79
CA GLU A 11 5.94 -3.22 -10.45
C GLU A 11 5.72 -4.51 -11.25
N THR A 12 6.70 -4.93 -12.05
CA THR A 12 6.59 -6.12 -12.91
C THR A 12 6.43 -7.41 -12.09
N ASN A 13 7.11 -7.49 -10.94
CA ASN A 13 7.00 -8.64 -10.04
C ASN A 13 5.81 -8.53 -9.08
N SER A 14 4.93 -7.53 -9.24
CA SER A 14 3.78 -7.30 -8.36
C SER A 14 4.13 -7.18 -6.87
N ILE A 15 5.35 -6.71 -6.57
CA ILE A 15 5.82 -6.51 -5.19
C ILE A 15 5.12 -5.27 -4.60
N LEU A 16 4.97 -4.22 -5.40
CA LEU A 16 4.12 -3.06 -5.06
C LEU A 16 2.68 -3.39 -5.41
N ARG A 17 1.76 -3.24 -4.45
CA ARG A 17 0.34 -3.50 -4.72
C ARG A 17 -0.25 -2.40 -5.60
N SER A 18 -1.19 -2.77 -6.46
CA SER A 18 -1.95 -1.81 -7.29
C SER A 18 -2.74 -0.79 -6.47
N LYS A 19 -3.11 -1.14 -5.22
CA LYS A 19 -3.87 -0.29 -4.29
C LYS A 19 -3.03 0.77 -3.55
N GLU A 20 -1.70 0.68 -3.58
CA GLU A 20 -0.84 1.71 -3.00
C GLU A 20 -0.90 2.95 -3.89
N GLY A 21 -1.22 4.15 -3.37
CA GLY A 21 -1.25 5.32 -4.24
C GLY A 21 -0.16 6.36 -3.98
N GLY A 22 0.75 6.10 -3.04
CA GLY A 22 1.95 6.94 -2.89
C GLY A 22 3.01 6.61 -3.96
N PHE A 23 3.70 7.65 -4.44
CA PHE A 23 4.97 7.57 -5.20
C PHE A 23 4.99 6.79 -6.53
N GLY A 24 3.86 6.19 -6.95
CA GLY A 24 3.72 5.49 -8.22
C GLY A 24 3.40 6.42 -9.40
N PRO A 25 3.83 6.09 -10.63
CA PRO A 25 3.46 6.84 -11.81
C PRO A 25 1.94 6.78 -12.04
N GLN A 26 1.35 7.90 -12.44
CA GLN A 26 -0.09 8.03 -12.73
C GLN A 26 -1.04 7.70 -11.56
N ARG A 27 -0.54 7.65 -10.31
CA ARG A 27 -1.38 7.51 -9.11
C ARG A 27 -1.50 8.87 -8.42
N SER A 28 -2.67 9.49 -8.53
CA SER A 28 -2.94 10.76 -7.85
C SER A 28 -3.62 10.54 -6.50
N THR A 29 -3.42 11.47 -5.57
CA THR A 29 -4.18 11.49 -4.31
C THR A 29 -5.69 11.56 -4.57
N ASN A 30 -6.10 12.32 -5.58
CA ASN A 30 -7.52 12.44 -5.96
C ASN A 30 -8.11 11.10 -6.40
N GLN A 31 -7.36 10.31 -7.17
CA GLN A 31 -7.79 8.98 -7.57
C GLN A 31 -7.94 8.05 -6.36
N GLN A 32 -7.02 8.10 -5.40
CA GLN A 32 -7.13 7.31 -4.16
C GLN A 32 -8.35 7.70 -3.33
N VAL A 33 -8.61 9.00 -3.18
CA VAL A 33 -9.77 9.50 -2.44
C VAL A 33 -11.06 9.05 -3.14
N ALA A 34 -11.10 9.11 -4.48
CA ALA A 34 -12.24 8.61 -5.25
C ALA A 34 -12.44 7.09 -5.07
N THR A 35 -11.38 6.29 -5.16
CA THR A 35 -11.43 4.84 -4.94
C THR A 35 -11.84 4.49 -3.50
N PHE A 36 -11.31 5.19 -2.50
CA PHE A 36 -11.70 5.01 -1.10
C PHE A 36 -13.18 5.34 -0.88
N SER A 37 -13.65 6.46 -1.45
CA SER A 37 -15.05 6.88 -1.36
C SER A 37 -15.98 5.86 -2.03
N GLN A 38 -15.58 5.31 -3.17
CA GLN A 38 -16.35 4.27 -3.86
C GLN A 38 -16.41 2.99 -3.03
N HIS A 39 -15.28 2.53 -2.46
CA HIS A 39 -15.28 1.36 -1.57
C HIS A 39 -16.16 1.55 -0.34
N PHE A 40 -16.17 2.76 0.24
CA PHE A 40 -17.04 3.07 1.36
C PHE A 40 -18.53 3.02 0.96
N LYS A 41 -18.86 3.60 -0.20
CA LYS A 41 -20.21 3.58 -0.76
C LYS A 41 -20.68 2.16 -1.07
N ASP A 42 -19.87 1.37 -1.76
CA ASP A 42 -20.21 -0.01 -2.12
C ASP A 42 -20.45 -0.87 -0.87
N ALA A 43 -19.62 -0.71 0.17
CA ALA A 43 -19.78 -1.43 1.43
C ALA A 43 -21.04 -1.01 2.20
N PHE A 44 -21.39 0.28 2.15
CA PHE A 44 -22.62 0.81 2.74
C PHE A 44 -23.86 0.30 2.00
N ASP A 45 -23.88 0.40 0.67
CA ASP A 45 -25.01 0.05 -0.19
C ASP A 45 -25.29 -1.46 -0.18
N ALA A 46 -24.23 -2.29 -0.14
CA ALA A 46 -24.38 -3.73 -0.17
C ALA A 46 -24.98 -4.33 1.13
N ARG A 47 -25.09 -3.57 2.22
CA ARG A 47 -25.35 -4.07 3.59
C ARG A 47 -24.47 -5.28 3.99
N ASN A 48 -23.42 -5.54 3.21
CA ASN A 48 -22.52 -6.65 3.38
C ASN A 48 -21.38 -6.13 4.22
N ILE A 49 -21.38 -6.59 5.46
CA ILE A 49 -20.27 -6.57 6.40
C ILE A 49 -19.06 -7.16 5.66
N LEU A 50 -18.25 -6.30 5.05
CA LEU A 50 -17.07 -6.79 4.35
C LEU A 50 -15.99 -7.03 5.41
N LEU A 51 -16.05 -8.25 5.92
CA LEU A 51 -15.01 -8.95 6.67
C LEU A 51 -13.62 -8.61 6.11
N ALA A 52 -12.71 -8.33 7.06
CA ALA A 52 -11.26 -8.16 6.93
C ALA A 52 -10.81 -6.78 6.40
N VAL A 53 -10.15 -5.90 7.15
CA VAL A 53 -9.33 -5.96 8.38
C VAL A 53 -9.40 -4.53 8.95
N PHE A 54 -9.79 -4.28 10.20
CA PHE A 54 -8.93 -4.19 11.38
C PHE A 54 -9.83 -4.23 12.62
N PHE A 55 -9.61 -5.21 13.50
CA PHE A 55 -10.11 -5.34 14.88
C PHE A 55 -11.35 -4.50 15.25
N SER A 56 -12.55 -5.02 15.04
CA SER A 56 -13.65 -4.72 15.97
C SER A 56 -14.64 -5.88 16.03
N LEU A 57 -14.65 -6.54 17.19
CA LEU A 57 -15.76 -7.37 17.64
C LEU A 57 -16.91 -6.44 18.03
N ASP A 58 -17.94 -6.28 17.19
CA ASP A 58 -19.30 -6.15 17.71
C ASP A 58 -20.33 -6.49 16.63
N ALA A 59 -21.45 -7.10 17.02
CA ALA A 59 -22.53 -7.56 16.14
C ALA A 59 -23.39 -6.41 15.56
N ARG A 60 -22.82 -5.21 15.45
CA ARG A 60 -23.47 -4.00 14.97
C ARG A 60 -22.79 -3.55 13.69
N ASN A 61 -23.60 -3.26 12.68
CA ASN A 61 -23.23 -2.94 11.31
C ASN A 61 -22.45 -1.60 11.22
N THR A 62 -21.22 -1.57 11.74
CA THR A 62 -20.42 -0.36 11.92
C THR A 62 -19.24 -0.35 10.96
N LEU A 63 -19.28 0.56 9.98
CA LEU A 63 -18.14 0.88 9.13
C LEU A 63 -17.12 1.70 9.93
N THR A 64 -15.91 1.17 10.07
CA THR A 64 -14.81 1.86 10.78
C THR A 64 -13.65 2.06 9.83
N ALA A 65 -13.17 3.30 9.72
CA ALA A 65 -11.93 3.64 9.03
C ALA A 65 -10.82 3.86 10.07
N VAL A 66 -9.65 3.25 9.86
CA VAL A 66 -8.48 3.40 10.73
C VAL A 66 -7.39 4.15 9.97
N PHE A 67 -6.93 5.26 10.54
CA PHE A 67 -5.82 6.05 10.00
C PHE A 67 -4.54 5.72 10.77
N VAL A 68 -3.52 5.21 10.08
CA VAL A 68 -2.20 4.91 10.66
C VAL A 68 -1.16 5.77 9.97
N GLY A 69 -0.42 6.55 10.76
CA GLY A 69 0.69 7.38 10.30
C GLY A 69 2.01 6.96 10.95
N PHE A 70 3.09 6.93 10.17
CA PHE A 70 4.43 6.64 10.67
C PHE A 70 5.19 7.95 10.88
N LYS A 71 5.61 8.23 12.12
CA LYS A 71 6.50 9.35 12.43
C LYS A 71 7.91 9.04 11.92
N SER A 72 8.53 9.95 11.17
CA SER A 72 9.92 9.83 10.71
C SER A 72 10.23 8.50 10.01
N ALA A 73 9.32 8.04 9.14
CA ALA A 73 9.39 6.71 8.51
C ALA A 73 10.71 6.44 7.77
N TYR A 74 11.30 7.46 7.15
CA TYR A 74 12.57 7.34 6.44
C TYR A 74 13.78 7.26 7.38
N ASP A 75 13.72 7.97 8.51
CA ASP A 75 14.84 8.04 9.47
C ASP A 75 14.89 6.80 10.37
N LEU A 76 13.73 6.24 10.69
CA LEU A 76 13.56 5.11 11.61
C LEU A 76 13.54 3.74 10.93
N VAL A 77 13.82 3.68 9.63
CA VAL A 77 13.81 2.41 8.89
C VAL A 77 14.92 1.47 9.38
N TRP A 78 14.57 0.21 9.67
CA TRP A 78 15.54 -0.81 10.03
C TRP A 78 16.31 -1.28 8.79
N LYS A 79 17.55 -0.79 8.65
CA LYS A 79 18.38 -0.97 7.44
C LYS A 79 18.69 -2.44 7.15
N GLU A 80 19.08 -3.21 8.15
CA GLU A 80 19.45 -4.62 7.97
C GLU A 80 18.25 -5.43 7.47
N LYS A 81 17.07 -5.18 8.05
CA LYS A 81 15.83 -5.85 7.63
C LYS A 81 15.36 -5.40 6.25
N LEU A 82 15.55 -4.13 5.92
CA LEU A 82 15.27 -3.61 4.58
C LEU A 82 16.15 -4.28 3.53
N ILE A 83 17.44 -4.46 3.82
CA ILE A 83 18.38 -5.15 2.91
C ILE A 83 18.04 -6.63 2.79
N GLU A 84 17.66 -7.31 3.87
CA GLU A 84 17.18 -8.70 3.83
C GLU A 84 15.98 -8.85 2.90
N ASN A 85 14.98 -7.95 3.03
CA ASN A 85 13.82 -7.93 2.16
C ASN A 85 14.17 -7.59 0.71
N ALA A 86 15.15 -6.71 0.50
CA ALA A 86 15.63 -6.34 -0.84
C ALA A 86 16.38 -7.48 -1.55
N LYS A 87 16.92 -8.48 -0.84
CA LYS A 87 17.60 -9.63 -1.44
C LYS A 87 16.67 -10.57 -2.20
N ILE A 88 15.35 -10.36 -2.14
CA ILE A 88 14.36 -11.08 -2.95
C ILE A 88 14.45 -10.58 -4.41
N GLY A 89 15.39 -11.15 -5.16
CA GLY A 89 15.46 -11.01 -6.62
C GLY A 89 16.21 -9.79 -7.18
N ILE A 90 16.61 -8.82 -6.34
CA ILE A 90 17.39 -7.66 -6.77
C ILE A 90 18.86 -8.08 -6.97
N LYS A 91 19.28 -8.29 -8.23
CA LYS A 91 20.64 -8.71 -8.60
C LYS A 91 21.50 -7.58 -9.19
N HIS A 92 22.81 -7.81 -9.23
CA HIS A 92 23.88 -6.89 -9.60
C HIS A 92 23.75 -6.33 -11.03
N ASN A 93 23.00 -5.24 -11.19
CA ASN A 93 23.16 -4.15 -12.17
C ASN A 93 22.00 -3.14 -12.14
N MET A 94 21.24 -3.04 -11.04
CA MET A 94 20.32 -1.91 -10.86
C MET A 94 21.05 -0.59 -10.61
N LEU A 95 22.36 -0.62 -10.31
CA LEU A 95 23.19 0.52 -9.94
C LEU A 95 24.02 1.14 -11.08
N ASN A 96 24.19 0.46 -12.24
CA ASN A 96 25.01 0.94 -13.36
C ASN A 96 24.20 1.62 -14.46
#